data_AF-A0A7Z9PVF7-F1
#
_entry.id   AF-A0A7Z9PVF7-F1
#
_cell.length_a   1.000
_cell.length_b   1.000
_cell.length_c   1.000
_cell.angle_alpha   90.00
_cell.angle_beta   90.00
_cell.angle_gamma   90.00
#
_symmetry.space_group_name_H-M   'P 1'
#
loop_
_entity.id
_entity.type
_entity.pdbx_description
1 polymer ?
#
loop_
_entity_poly.entity_id
_entity_poly.type
_entity_poly.pdbx_seq_one_letter_code
_entity_poly.pdbx_strand_id
1 'polypeptide(L)'
;MNKTVKNLLQVVAAIGVIAVATLVNCHLKMRPGSHLTFCKSHLKDIGTAMEAYSTDFSEKYPSNLDQLVPKYLKALPECEAAGKVSYKLYTGQGPANNPGYEDYYYLECHGQNHSDSGIRGHYPAYDGISGLLERP
;
A
#
# COMPACT_ATOMS: atom_id res chain seq x y z
N MET A 1 7.49 -0.54 -57.88
CA MET A 1 6.82 -0.02 -56.66
C MET A 1 6.62 1.49 -56.83
N ASN A 2 5.37 1.97 -56.85
CA ASN A 2 5.05 3.36 -57.19
C ASN A 2 5.44 4.31 -56.05
N LYS A 3 5.86 5.54 -56.38
CA LYS A 3 6.28 6.57 -55.40
C LYS A 3 5.23 6.77 -54.29
N THR A 4 3.94 6.71 -54.63
CA THR A 4 2.82 6.81 -53.69
C THR A 4 2.81 5.68 -52.65
N VAL A 5 3.11 4.45 -53.06
CA VAL A 5 3.14 3.27 -52.17
C VAL A 5 4.34 3.35 -51.22
N LYS A 6 5.49 3.83 -51.71
CA LYS A 6 6.70 4.02 -50.89
C LYS A 6 6.47 5.10 -49.82
N ASN A 7 5.84 6.21 -50.18
CA ASN A 7 5.54 7.30 -49.24
C ASN A 7 4.51 6.87 -48.19
N LEU A 8 3.46 6.13 -48.60
CA LEU A 8 2.45 5.61 -47.67
C LEU A 8 3.07 4.64 -46.66
N LEU A 9 3.94 3.74 -47.12
CA LEU A 9 4.64 2.79 -46.24
C LEU A 9 5.53 3.50 -45.21
N GLN A 10 6.21 4.57 -45.60
CA GLN A 10 7.03 5.36 -44.67
C GLN A 10 6.19 6.07 -43.60
N VAL A 11 5.01 6.59 -43.96
CA VAL A 11 4.12 7.28 -43.01
C VAL A 11 3.53 6.28 -42.00
N VAL A 12 3.07 5.11 -42.45
CA VAL A 12 2.52 4.07 -41.56
C VAL A 12 3.58 3.55 -40.59
N ALA A 13 4.81 3.32 -41.07
CA ALA A 13 5.92 2.92 -40.22
C ALA A 13 6.25 3.97 -39.16
N ALA A 14 6.26 5.27 -39.52
CA ALA A 14 6.52 6.35 -38.57
C ALA A 14 5.45 6.45 -37.47
N ILE A 15 4.16 6.35 -37.83
CA ILE A 15 3.06 6.38 -36.87
C ILE A 15 3.14 5.20 -35.90
N GLY A 16 3.45 3.99 -36.40
CA GLY A 16 3.60 2.80 -35.57
C GLY A 16 4.72 2.93 -34.54
N VAL A 17 5.88 3.48 -34.92
CA VAL A 17 7.02 3.69 -34.00
C VAL A 17 6.67 4.72 -32.92
N ILE A 18 5.99 5.81 -33.29
CA ILE A 18 5.60 6.86 -32.34
C ILE A 18 4.57 6.33 -31.32
N ALA A 19 3.57 5.56 -31.77
CA ALA A 19 2.54 5.00 -30.90
C ALA A 19 3.10 4.01 -29.88
N VAL A 20 4.07 3.17 -30.27
CA VAL A 20 4.72 2.22 -29.35
C VAL A 20 5.59 2.95 -28.31
N ALA A 21 6.32 3.98 -28.72
CA ALA A 21 7.19 4.74 -27.82
C ALA A 21 6.41 5.50 -26.73
N THR A 22 5.23 6.07 -27.06
CA THR A 22 4.42 6.80 -26.08
C THR A 22 3.72 5.90 -25.08
N LEU A 23 3.27 4.71 -25.49
CA LEU A 23 2.62 3.74 -24.60
C LEU A 23 3.62 3.14 -23.59
N VAL A 24 4.85 2.86 -24.03
CA VAL A 24 5.90 2.30 -23.15
C VAL A 24 6.33 3.30 -22.06
N ASN A 25 6.31 4.60 -22.36
CA ASN A 25 6.78 5.63 -21.42
C ASN A 25 5.74 6.02 -20.34
N CYS A 26 4.49 5.56 -20.45
CA CYS A 26 3.41 5.91 -19.51
C CYS A 26 3.28 4.92 -18.33
N HIS A 27 3.78 3.69 -18.46
CA HIS A 27 3.40 2.60 -17.55
C HIS A 27 4.29 2.33 -16.33
N LEU A 28 5.49 2.94 -16.20
CA LEU A 28 6.51 2.37 -15.29
C LEU A 28 7.11 3.30 -14.24
N LYS A 29 6.59 4.51 -14.06
CA LYS A 29 7.04 5.38 -12.95
C LYS A 29 5.86 5.79 -12.08
N MET A 30 5.47 4.87 -11.18
CA MET A 30 4.65 5.25 -10.04
C MET A 30 5.40 6.32 -9.23
N ARG A 31 4.72 7.42 -8.94
CA ARG A 31 5.28 8.53 -8.18
C ARG A 31 5.41 8.09 -6.71
N PRO A 32 6.42 8.54 -5.95
CA PRO A 32 6.52 8.23 -4.52
C PRO A 32 5.23 8.50 -3.73
N GLY A 33 4.48 9.54 -4.11
CA GLY A 33 3.16 9.84 -3.55
C GLY A 33 2.12 8.74 -3.76
N SER A 34 2.14 8.03 -4.89
CA SER A 34 1.23 6.90 -5.13
C SER A 34 1.51 5.72 -4.20
N HIS A 35 2.78 5.40 -3.92
CA HIS A 35 3.13 4.33 -3.00
C HIS A 35 2.67 4.63 -1.57
N LEU A 36 2.78 5.90 -1.14
CA LEU A 36 2.26 6.31 0.16
C LEU A 36 0.73 6.21 0.22
N THR A 37 0.03 6.64 -0.84
CA THR A 37 -1.43 6.52 -0.90
C THR A 37 -1.89 5.07 -0.81
N PHE A 38 -1.26 4.14 -1.54
CA PHE A 38 -1.58 2.72 -1.45
C PHE A 38 -1.28 2.16 -0.06
N CYS A 39 -0.11 2.46 0.51
CA CYS A 39 0.24 2.02 1.86
C CYS A 39 -0.79 2.46 2.92
N LYS A 40 -1.29 3.71 2.83
CA LYS A 40 -2.36 4.21 3.70
C LYS A 40 -3.68 3.45 3.50
N SER A 41 -4.04 3.11 2.27
CA SER A 41 -5.23 2.30 1.99
C SER A 41 -5.07 0.88 2.52
N HIS A 42 -3.91 0.25 2.33
CA HIS A 42 -3.62 -1.07 2.87
C HIS A 42 -3.70 -1.12 4.40
N LEU A 43 -3.21 -0.09 5.09
CA LEU A 43 -3.38 0.00 6.55
C LEU A 43 -4.85 0.06 6.97
N LYS A 44 -5.69 0.78 6.22
CA LYS A 44 -7.15 0.84 6.46
C LYS A 44 -7.83 -0.49 6.17
N ASP A 45 -7.41 -1.18 5.11
CA ASP A 45 -7.95 -2.50 4.78
C ASP A 45 -7.60 -3.53 5.87
N ILE A 46 -6.36 -3.49 6.38
CA ILE A 46 -5.94 -4.32 7.52
C ILE A 46 -6.74 -3.91 8.77
N GLY A 47 -6.87 -2.62 9.07
CA GLY A 47 -7.68 -2.14 10.20
C GLY A 47 -9.13 -2.62 10.12
N THR A 48 -9.75 -2.54 8.94
CA THR A 48 -11.10 -3.08 8.70
C THR A 48 -11.17 -4.58 8.97
N ALA A 49 -10.15 -5.33 8.58
CA ALA A 49 -10.06 -6.76 8.88
C ALA A 49 -9.87 -7.04 10.38
N MET A 50 -9.17 -6.18 11.11
CA MET A 50 -9.04 -6.27 12.58
C MET A 50 -10.40 -6.08 13.26
N GLU A 51 -11.19 -5.09 12.84
CA GLU A 51 -12.54 -4.86 13.38
C GLU A 51 -13.49 -6.03 13.06
N ALA A 52 -13.40 -6.58 11.84
CA ALA A 52 -14.18 -7.75 11.45
C ALA A 52 -13.79 -8.99 12.27
N TYR A 53 -12.48 -9.18 12.52
CA TYR A 53 -12.00 -10.24 13.41
C TYR A 53 -12.55 -10.06 14.83
N SER A 54 -12.46 -8.85 15.37
CA SER A 54 -12.92 -8.50 16.72
C SER A 54 -14.41 -8.81 16.91
N THR A 55 -15.23 -8.50 15.91
CA THR A 55 -16.67 -8.83 15.89
C THR A 55 -16.93 -10.33 16.03
N ASP A 56 -16.10 -11.18 15.41
CA ASP A 56 -16.26 -12.63 15.43
C ASP A 56 -15.63 -13.30 16.67
N PHE A 57 -14.68 -12.63 17.35
CA PHE A 57 -13.85 -13.19 18.42
C PHE A 57 -14.04 -12.50 19.78
N SER A 58 -15.26 -12.02 20.05
CA SER A 58 -15.65 -11.43 21.34
C SER A 58 -14.81 -10.20 21.71
N GLU A 59 -14.72 -9.25 20.79
CA GLU A 59 -14.02 -7.97 20.94
C GLU A 59 -12.49 -8.07 21.07
N LYS A 60 -11.92 -9.26 20.80
CA LYS A 60 -10.48 -9.49 20.86
C LYS A 60 -9.82 -9.36 19.50
N TYR A 61 -8.67 -8.70 19.49
CA TYR A 61 -7.82 -8.61 18.31
C TYR A 61 -6.90 -9.83 18.16
N PRO A 62 -6.49 -10.18 16.92
CA PRO A 62 -5.55 -11.26 16.70
C PRO A 62 -4.16 -10.92 17.27
N SER A 63 -3.39 -11.95 17.61
CA SER A 63 -2.01 -11.77 18.09
C SER A 63 -1.00 -11.56 16.96
N ASN A 64 -1.38 -11.93 15.73
CA ASN A 64 -0.56 -11.78 14.53
C ASN A 64 -1.44 -11.58 13.30
N LEU A 65 -0.84 -10.97 12.26
CA LEU A 65 -1.55 -10.62 11.03
C LEU A 65 -1.99 -11.83 10.20
N ASP A 66 -1.33 -12.98 10.34
CA ASP A 66 -1.65 -14.19 9.57
C ASP A 66 -3.05 -14.73 9.91
N GLN A 67 -3.55 -14.46 11.13
CA GLN A 67 -4.92 -14.83 11.53
C GLN A 67 -6.02 -14.07 10.77
N LEU A 68 -5.67 -12.98 10.08
CA LEU A 68 -6.61 -12.25 9.23
C LEU A 68 -6.83 -12.96 7.88
N VAL A 69 -5.88 -13.80 7.46
CA VAL A 69 -5.88 -14.49 6.16
C VAL A 69 -6.33 -15.95 6.34
N PRO A 70 -7.14 -16.52 5.43
CA PRO A 70 -7.75 -15.91 4.24
C PRO A 70 -9.14 -15.31 4.50
N LYS A 71 -9.65 -15.38 5.74
CA LYS A 71 -11.06 -15.11 6.05
C LYS A 71 -11.43 -13.64 5.91
N TYR A 72 -10.60 -12.72 6.42
CA TYR A 72 -10.86 -11.28 6.45
C TYR A 72 -10.04 -10.53 5.39
N LEU A 73 -8.85 -11.04 5.06
CA LEU A 73 -8.01 -10.58 3.96
C LEU A 73 -7.69 -11.74 3.02
N LYS A 74 -7.67 -11.49 1.71
CA LYS A 74 -7.26 -12.51 0.73
C LYS A 74 -5.78 -12.91 0.90
N ALA A 75 -4.95 -11.91 1.16
CA ALA A 75 -3.53 -12.02 1.47
C ALA A 75 -3.10 -10.75 2.21
N LEU A 76 -1.96 -10.79 2.89
CA LEU A 76 -1.37 -9.57 3.45
C LEU A 76 -0.85 -8.69 2.31
N PRO A 77 -1.26 -7.40 2.26
CA PRO A 77 -0.77 -6.51 1.23
C PRO A 77 0.73 -6.22 1.42
N GLU A 78 1.41 -5.96 0.32
CA GLU A 78 2.79 -5.47 0.34
C GLU A 78 2.80 -3.94 0.43
N CYS A 79 3.87 -3.39 1.00
CA CYS A 79 4.15 -1.97 0.82
C CYS A 79 4.88 -1.79 -0.52
N GLU A 80 4.32 -1.01 -1.43
CA GLU A 80 4.85 -0.77 -2.78
C GLU A 80 6.23 -0.09 -2.73
N ALA A 81 6.46 0.71 -1.70
CA ALA A 81 7.77 1.33 -1.49
C ALA A 81 8.82 0.36 -0.93
N ALA A 82 8.40 -0.69 -0.21
CA ALA A 82 9.30 -1.72 0.30
C ALA A 82 9.48 -2.89 -0.69
N GLY A 83 8.51 -3.11 -1.59
CA GLY A 83 8.43 -4.28 -2.47
C GLY A 83 8.19 -5.60 -1.74
N LYS A 84 7.61 -5.55 -0.54
CA LYS A 84 7.32 -6.70 0.34
C LYS A 84 6.33 -6.31 1.43
N VAL A 85 5.78 -7.31 2.12
CA VAL A 85 5.02 -7.11 3.37
C VAL A 85 5.95 -6.49 4.43
N SER A 86 5.61 -5.29 4.88
CA SER A 86 6.39 -4.55 5.89
C SER A 86 5.54 -4.13 7.09
N TYR A 87 4.33 -4.64 7.22
CA TYR A 87 3.42 -4.25 8.30
C TYR A 87 3.74 -4.98 9.60
N LYS A 88 3.81 -4.24 10.71
CA LYS A 88 3.97 -4.82 12.05
C LYS A 88 2.77 -4.49 12.92
N LEU A 89 2.33 -5.49 13.67
CA LEU A 89 1.25 -5.41 14.64
C LEU A 89 1.83 -5.41 16.06
N TYR A 90 1.31 -4.50 16.88
CA TYR A 90 1.55 -4.43 18.32
C TYR A 90 0.20 -4.46 19.02
N THR A 91 0.02 -5.36 19.99
CA THR A 91 -1.20 -5.47 20.79
C THR A 91 -0.93 -5.09 22.25
N GLY A 92 -1.93 -4.57 22.96
CA GLY A 92 -1.79 -4.11 24.34
C GLY A 92 -1.03 -2.78 24.42
N GLN A 93 0.07 -2.70 25.17
CA GLN A 93 0.84 -1.47 25.33
C GLN A 93 1.71 -1.18 24.08
N GLY A 94 1.06 -0.74 23.00
CA GLY A 94 1.71 -0.34 21.75
C GLY A 94 2.34 1.07 21.79
N PRO A 95 3.10 1.45 20.73
CA PRO A 95 3.81 2.74 20.67
C PRO A 95 2.94 3.98 20.88
N ALA A 96 1.66 3.94 20.50
CA ALA A 96 0.72 5.05 20.63
C ALA A 96 -0.38 4.82 21.69
N ASN A 97 -0.29 3.77 22.53
CA ASN A 97 -1.28 3.50 23.58
C ASN A 97 -1.04 4.32 24.87
N ASN A 98 -0.99 5.65 24.77
CA ASN A 98 -0.70 6.53 25.90
C ASN A 98 -1.88 6.79 26.88
N PRO A 99 -3.10 6.28 26.63
CA PRO A 99 -4.13 6.14 27.67
C PRO A 99 -4.18 4.75 28.34
N GLY A 100 -3.46 3.75 27.83
CA GLY A 100 -3.41 2.40 28.39
C GLY A 100 -4.67 1.57 28.17
N TYR A 101 -5.25 1.63 26.96
CA TYR A 101 -6.40 0.81 26.57
C TYR A 101 -6.04 -0.69 26.62
N GLU A 102 -6.92 -1.53 27.19
CA GLU A 102 -6.70 -2.97 27.30
C GLU A 102 -6.76 -3.68 25.94
N ASP A 103 -7.85 -3.49 25.19
CA ASP A 103 -8.05 -4.05 23.86
C ASP A 103 -7.58 -3.07 22.77
N TYR A 104 -6.27 -2.87 22.71
CA TYR A 104 -5.61 -1.96 21.76
C TYR A 104 -4.73 -2.69 20.77
N TYR A 105 -4.74 -2.21 19.54
CA TYR A 105 -3.76 -2.58 18.53
C TYR A 105 -3.15 -1.35 17.85
N TYR A 106 -1.90 -1.49 17.43
CA TYR A 106 -1.17 -0.52 16.62
C TYR A 106 -0.50 -1.24 15.46
N LEU A 107 -0.81 -0.78 14.26
CA LEU A 107 -0.26 -1.26 13.00
C LEU A 107 0.65 -0.20 12.41
N GLU A 108 1.85 -0.57 12.00
CA GLU A 108 2.76 0.35 11.33
C GLU A 108 3.30 -0.22 10.03
N CYS A 109 3.56 0.66 9.06
CA CYS A 109 4.48 0.36 7.98
C CYS A 109 5.92 0.41 8.54
N HIS A 110 6.48 -0.76 8.83
CA HIS A 110 7.79 -0.88 9.45
C HIS A 110 8.93 -0.62 8.46
N GLY A 111 9.98 0.03 8.95
CA GLY A 111 11.12 0.49 8.15
C GLY A 111 11.07 1.98 7.82
N GLN A 112 11.87 2.42 6.83
CA GLN A 112 11.90 3.80 6.32
C GLN A 112 11.43 3.85 4.86
N ASN A 113 10.31 3.20 4.56
CA ASN A 113 9.86 2.99 3.18
C ASN A 113 9.32 4.27 2.52
N HIS A 114 8.97 5.28 3.32
CA HIS A 114 8.34 6.51 2.84
C HIS A 114 9.22 7.77 3.03
N SER A 115 10.55 7.59 3.10
CA SER A 115 11.53 8.69 3.20
C SER A 115 11.39 9.70 2.06
N ASP A 116 11.11 9.21 0.85
CA ASP A 116 10.93 10.05 -0.35
C ASP A 116 9.67 10.93 -0.29
N SER A 117 8.73 10.59 0.59
CA SER A 117 7.54 11.40 0.90
C SER A 117 7.74 12.29 2.14
N GLY A 118 8.98 12.40 2.63
CA GLY A 118 9.33 13.17 3.83
C GLY A 118 8.81 12.55 5.13
N ILE A 119 8.47 11.26 5.13
CA ILE A 119 8.05 10.53 6.32
C ILE A 119 9.26 9.79 6.88
N ARG A 120 9.49 9.95 8.19
CA ARG A 120 10.60 9.32 8.91
C ARG A 120 10.06 8.33 9.93
N GLY A 121 10.85 7.32 10.26
CA GLY A 121 10.46 6.27 11.19
C GLY A 121 9.42 5.32 10.59
N HIS A 122 8.73 4.58 11.46
CA HIS A 122 7.80 3.52 11.09
C HIS A 122 6.39 4.08 10.85
N TYR A 123 6.28 4.87 9.78
CA TYR A 123 5.05 5.54 9.37
C TYR A 123 4.79 5.33 7.87
N PRO A 124 3.53 5.31 7.42
CA PRO A 124 2.31 5.56 8.19
C PRO A 124 1.95 4.41 9.16
N ALA A 125 1.12 4.72 10.14
CA ALA A 125 0.58 3.78 11.12
C ALA A 125 -0.95 3.89 11.22
N TYR A 126 -1.57 2.94 11.90
CA TYR A 126 -3.01 2.84 12.08
C TYR A 126 -3.33 2.19 13.43
N ASP A 127 -4.28 2.73 14.18
CA ASP A 127 -4.82 2.09 15.37
C ASP A 127 -6.36 2.16 15.40
N GLY A 128 -6.98 1.36 16.27
CA GLY A 128 -8.45 1.31 16.40
C GLY A 128 -9.07 2.55 17.07
N ILE A 129 -8.27 3.51 17.55
CA ILE A 129 -8.76 4.65 18.35
C ILE A 129 -8.68 5.96 17.55
N SER A 130 -7.49 6.28 17.06
CA SER A 130 -7.12 7.45 16.27
C SER A 130 -7.33 7.21 14.76
N GLY A 131 -7.33 5.96 14.32
CA GLY A 131 -7.34 5.61 12.90
C GLY A 131 -5.96 5.81 12.26
N LEU A 132 -5.92 6.43 11.07
CA LEU A 132 -4.68 6.59 10.31
C LEU A 132 -3.77 7.68 10.90
N LEU A 133 -2.56 7.29 11.30
CA LEU A 133 -1.49 8.15 11.78
C LEU A 133 -0.46 8.35 10.64
N GLU A 134 -0.49 9.52 10.01
CA GLU A 134 0.32 9.76 8.80
C GLU A 134 1.79 10.11 9.09
N ARG A 135 2.08 10.60 10.30
CA ARG A 135 3.38 11.11 10.73
C ARG A 135 3.56 10.90 12.25
N PRO A 136 4.83 10.92 12.74
CA PRO A 136 5.14 10.87 14.17
C PRO A 136 4.49 11.97 15.00
#